data_AF-A0A524GEH5-F1
#
_entry.id   AF-A0A524GEH5-F1
#
_cell.length_a   1.000
_cell.length_b   1.000
_cell.length_c   1.000
_cell.angle_alpha   90.00
_cell.angle_beta   90.00
_cell.angle_gamma   90.00
#
_symmetry.space_group_name_H-M   'P 1'
#
loop_
_entity.id
_entity.type
_entity.pdbx_description
1 polymer ?
#
loop_
_entity_poly.entity_id
_entity_poly.type
_entity_poly.pdbx_seq_one_letter_code
_entity_poly.pdbx_strand_id
1 'polypeptide(L)'
;MLMFVTFSGGGTRAAALSYGVLEELAKTEIVIDGKKRKLMDEVDVISSVSGGSFTAAYYGLFGDRIFEDFESRFLKNDIQGALIARIFFNPLNWGRILSPFFDRSDLAAEYYDKYVFESGTFGDIAARKGPMIIINATDMTYGIRVGFTQDVFDVICSDLMKFRVARAVAASSAVPLVLTPVTVRNYAGKCNYRIPEVLQSVFKEGNITERQFYLANNMEPYLDSKKKPYLHLLDGGISDNLGLRAILDRIVFRGDFWKSIKGTHHENVHKVVFLVVNAETQPDSFWDGVESPPVFAAMLDSYASIAIERYNVETLALLKESLSGWARHNGALKEHYPKNPVPAAI
;
A
#
# COMPACT_ATOMS: atom_id res chain seq x y z
N MET A 1 11.33 -19.64 -4.16
CA MET A 1 10.69 -19.11 -2.95
C MET A 1 9.64 -18.08 -3.39
N LEU A 2 8.70 -17.67 -2.55
CA LEU A 2 7.87 -16.48 -2.80
C LEU A 2 7.95 -15.57 -1.58
N MET A 3 8.43 -14.34 -1.75
CA MET A 3 8.62 -13.39 -0.66
C MET A 3 7.79 -12.12 -0.87
N PHE A 4 6.96 -11.84 0.14
CA PHE A 4 6.19 -10.61 0.25
C PHE A 4 6.85 -9.72 1.29
N VAL A 5 7.12 -8.48 0.92
CA VAL A 5 7.53 -7.42 1.85
C VAL A 5 6.40 -6.43 1.95
N THR A 6 6.06 -6.00 3.16
CA THR A 6 5.10 -4.91 3.35
C THR A 6 5.68 -3.76 4.16
N PHE A 7 5.42 -2.54 3.70
CA PHE A 7 5.88 -1.30 4.33
C PHE A 7 4.68 -0.50 4.81
N SER A 8 4.58 -0.28 6.12
CA SER A 8 3.46 0.43 6.70
C SER A 8 3.48 1.93 6.40
N GLY A 9 2.36 2.60 6.71
CA GLY A 9 2.32 4.06 6.84
C GLY A 9 3.06 4.56 8.09
N GLY A 10 3.08 5.89 8.25
CA GLY A 10 3.80 6.58 9.35
C GLY A 10 4.73 7.73 8.90
N GLY A 11 4.49 8.30 7.71
CA GLY A 11 5.25 9.43 7.19
C GLY A 11 6.74 9.13 6.92
N THR A 12 7.60 10.14 7.05
CA THR A 12 9.05 10.01 6.78
C THR A 12 9.73 8.95 7.64
N ARG A 13 9.23 8.71 8.86
CA ARG A 13 9.76 7.66 9.77
C ARG A 13 9.55 6.27 9.18
N ALA A 14 8.36 6.00 8.66
CA ALA A 14 8.07 4.75 7.97
C ALA A 14 8.91 4.56 6.70
N ALA A 15 9.12 5.65 5.95
CA ALA A 15 10.01 5.61 4.78
C ALA A 15 11.46 5.28 5.15
N ALA A 16 11.99 5.89 6.22
CA ALA A 16 13.33 5.64 6.73
C ALA A 16 13.51 4.20 7.22
N LEU A 17 12.56 3.69 8.02
CA LEU A 17 12.58 2.29 8.46
C LEU A 17 12.54 1.32 7.27
N SER A 18 11.64 1.57 6.32
CA SER A 18 11.52 0.76 5.11
C SER A 18 12.81 0.77 4.28
N TYR A 19 13.47 1.93 4.18
CA TYR A 19 14.74 2.08 3.48
C TYR A 19 15.85 1.28 4.17
N GLY A 20 15.99 1.38 5.49
CA GLY A 20 16.96 0.59 6.25
C GLY A 20 16.73 -0.91 6.11
N VAL A 21 15.48 -1.36 6.03
CA VAL A 21 15.15 -2.77 5.74
C VAL A 21 15.63 -3.15 4.32
N LEU A 22 15.36 -2.33 3.31
CA LEU A 22 15.86 -2.60 1.94
C LEU A 22 17.39 -2.69 1.89
N GLU A 23 18.09 -1.81 2.62
CA GLU A 23 19.56 -1.88 2.72
C GLU A 23 20.03 -3.21 3.30
N GLU A 24 19.39 -3.69 4.37
CA GLU A 24 19.78 -4.95 5.00
C GLU A 24 19.45 -6.14 4.11
N LEU A 25 18.30 -6.14 3.42
CA LEU A 25 17.95 -7.16 2.44
C LEU A 25 18.97 -7.21 1.28
N ALA A 26 19.49 -6.05 0.85
CA ALA A 26 20.47 -5.95 -0.22
C ALA A 26 21.88 -6.41 0.23
N LYS A 27 22.22 -6.24 1.52
CA LYS A 27 23.48 -6.69 2.13
C LYS A 27 23.47 -8.17 2.50
N THR A 28 22.30 -8.74 2.76
CA THR A 28 22.14 -10.13 3.19
C THR A 28 22.32 -11.10 2.02
N GLU A 29 23.39 -11.91 2.04
CA GLU A 29 23.57 -13.03 1.11
C GLU A 29 22.87 -14.29 1.64
N ILE A 30 22.18 -15.00 0.74
CA ILE A 30 21.56 -16.29 1.03
C ILE A 30 21.93 -17.32 -0.04
N VAL A 31 21.76 -18.60 0.30
CA VAL A 31 21.95 -19.72 -0.64
C VAL A 31 20.60 -20.37 -0.92
N ILE A 32 20.14 -20.28 -2.16
CA ILE A 32 18.94 -20.98 -2.66
C ILE A 32 19.37 -21.86 -3.82
N ASP A 33 18.99 -23.15 -3.76
CA ASP A 33 19.33 -24.17 -4.76
C ASP A 33 20.84 -24.23 -5.10
N GLY A 34 21.67 -24.07 -4.06
CA GLY A 34 23.13 -24.09 -4.18
C GLY A 34 23.76 -22.83 -4.79
N LYS A 35 22.97 -21.79 -5.10
CA LYS A 35 23.45 -20.52 -5.66
C LYS A 35 23.40 -19.41 -4.62
N LYS A 36 24.48 -18.64 -4.50
CA LYS A 36 24.52 -17.40 -3.71
C LYS A 36 23.75 -16.30 -4.43
N ARG A 37 22.88 -15.59 -3.71
CA ARG A 37 22.09 -14.44 -4.19
C ARG A 37 21.88 -13.43 -3.06
N LYS A 38 21.59 -12.17 -3.39
CA LYS A 38 21.13 -11.20 -2.40
C LYS A 38 19.70 -11.56 -1.99
N LEU A 39 19.34 -11.41 -0.73
CA LEU A 39 17.97 -11.65 -0.28
C LEU A 39 16.98 -10.69 -0.98
N MET A 40 17.43 -9.48 -1.30
CA MET A 40 16.64 -8.51 -2.07
C MET A 40 16.21 -9.01 -3.47
N ASP A 41 17.03 -9.86 -4.10
CA ASP A 41 16.72 -10.42 -5.44
C ASP A 41 15.58 -11.44 -5.40
N GLU A 42 15.23 -11.92 -4.20
CA GLU A 42 14.15 -12.88 -3.98
C GLU A 42 12.85 -12.22 -3.52
N VAL A 43 12.81 -10.88 -3.40
CA VAL A 43 11.58 -10.15 -3.10
C VAL A 43 10.72 -10.11 -4.37
N ASP A 44 9.54 -10.71 -4.32
CA ASP A 44 8.61 -10.79 -5.46
C ASP A 44 7.57 -9.67 -5.44
N VAL A 45 7.14 -9.25 -4.26
CA VAL A 45 6.11 -8.22 -4.08
C VAL A 45 6.48 -7.29 -2.93
N ILE A 46 6.34 -5.99 -3.17
CA ILE A 46 6.38 -4.96 -2.12
C ILE A 46 5.02 -4.27 -2.07
N SER A 47 4.28 -4.49 -1.00
CA SER A 47 3.03 -3.76 -0.72
C SER A 47 3.30 -2.63 0.25
N SER A 48 2.73 -1.45 0.01
CA SER A 48 3.12 -0.24 0.72
C SER A 48 1.97 0.73 0.94
N VAL A 49 2.12 1.54 1.98
CA VAL A 49 1.13 2.53 2.44
C VAL A 49 1.84 3.81 2.86
N SER A 50 1.24 4.96 2.53
CA SER A 50 1.66 6.29 2.97
C SER A 50 3.18 6.51 2.88
N GLY A 51 3.86 6.80 3.98
CA GLY A 51 5.32 6.97 4.04
C GLY A 51 6.11 5.81 3.42
N GLY A 52 5.73 4.55 3.69
CA GLY A 52 6.37 3.37 3.10
C GLY A 52 6.25 3.30 1.57
N SER A 53 5.21 3.92 1.01
CA SER A 53 4.99 3.99 -0.44
C SER A 53 6.08 4.79 -1.16
N PHE A 54 6.72 5.77 -0.50
CA PHE A 54 7.84 6.50 -1.10
C PHE A 54 9.03 5.58 -1.37
N THR A 55 9.43 4.81 -0.36
CA THR A 55 10.54 3.86 -0.46
C THR A 55 10.22 2.75 -1.47
N ALA A 56 9.03 2.14 -1.41
CA ALA A 56 8.62 1.10 -2.34
C ALA A 56 8.58 1.58 -3.79
N ALA A 57 7.97 2.74 -4.04
CA ALA A 57 7.87 3.35 -5.36
C ALA A 57 9.23 3.70 -5.94
N TYR A 58 10.13 4.27 -5.12
CA TYR A 58 11.46 4.65 -5.55
C TYR A 58 12.29 3.43 -5.95
N TYR A 59 12.28 2.37 -5.13
CA TYR A 59 12.91 1.10 -5.50
C TYR A 59 12.26 0.50 -6.75
N GLY A 60 10.93 0.57 -6.84
CA GLY A 60 10.15 0.17 -8.00
C GLY A 60 10.64 0.77 -9.31
N LEU A 61 10.87 2.08 -9.33
CA LEU A 61 11.30 2.84 -10.50
C LEU A 61 12.79 2.68 -10.79
N PHE A 62 13.62 2.73 -9.74
CA PHE A 62 15.06 2.97 -9.91
C PHE A 62 15.96 1.80 -9.45
N GLY A 63 15.41 0.76 -8.82
CA GLY A 63 16.19 -0.39 -8.32
C GLY A 63 17.28 0.06 -7.34
N ASP A 64 18.50 -0.45 -7.54
CA ASP A 64 19.65 -0.23 -6.66
C ASP A 64 20.05 1.25 -6.51
N ARG A 65 19.64 2.13 -7.43
CA ARG A 65 19.83 3.59 -7.29
C ARG A 65 19.17 4.14 -6.02
N ILE A 66 18.19 3.44 -5.43
CA ILE A 66 17.65 3.80 -4.12
C ILE A 66 18.75 3.97 -3.06
N PHE A 67 19.80 3.15 -3.11
CA PHE A 67 20.90 3.17 -2.14
C PHE A 67 21.93 4.27 -2.42
N GLU A 68 21.77 5.00 -3.53
CA GLU A 68 22.68 6.06 -3.95
C GLU A 68 22.13 7.44 -3.60
N ASP A 69 20.86 7.72 -3.94
CA ASP A 69 20.33 9.08 -3.88
C ASP A 69 18.97 9.25 -3.20
N PHE A 70 18.25 8.18 -2.84
CA PHE A 70 16.93 8.30 -2.19
C PHE A 70 16.98 9.06 -0.88
N GLU A 71 18.00 8.80 -0.05
CA GLU A 71 18.15 9.48 1.23
C GLU A 71 18.29 10.99 1.03
N SER A 72 19.13 11.41 0.08
CA SER A 72 19.37 12.82 -0.24
C SER A 72 18.19 13.50 -0.94
N ARG A 73 17.34 12.75 -1.65
CA ARG A 73 16.18 13.26 -2.40
C ARG A 73 14.91 13.30 -1.58
N PHE A 74 14.75 12.38 -0.62
CA PHE A 74 13.54 12.24 0.16
C PHE A 74 13.80 12.32 1.68
N LEU A 75 14.58 11.40 2.25
CA LEU A 75 14.68 11.25 3.71
C LEU A 75 15.33 12.44 4.43
N LYS A 76 16.31 13.08 3.80
CA LYS A 76 17.05 14.24 4.33
C LYS A 76 16.46 15.59 3.90
N ASN A 77 15.36 15.59 3.13
CA ASN A 77 14.70 16.82 2.70
C ASN A 77 13.43 17.08 3.49
N ASP A 78 13.21 18.33 3.87
CA ASP A 78 11.94 18.77 4.46
C ASP A 78 10.87 18.97 3.37
N ILE A 79 10.39 17.84 2.85
CA ILE A 79 9.34 17.81 1.83
C ILE A 79 8.01 18.32 2.39
N GLN A 80 7.72 18.04 3.66
CA GLN A 80 6.48 18.50 4.30
C GLN A 80 6.48 20.02 4.45
N GLY A 81 7.56 20.61 4.98
CA GLY A 81 7.72 22.05 5.07
C GLY A 81 7.71 22.73 3.70
N ALA A 82 8.37 22.14 2.69
CA ALA A 82 8.33 22.65 1.32
C ALA A 82 6.91 22.63 0.72
N LEU A 83 6.11 21.60 1.00
CA LEU A 83 4.71 21.52 0.58
C LEU A 83 3.84 22.52 1.33
N ILE A 84 3.98 22.64 2.65
CA ILE A 84 3.26 23.63 3.47
C ILE A 84 3.56 25.04 2.95
N ALA A 85 4.84 25.36 2.71
CA ALA A 85 5.27 26.61 2.08
C ALA A 85 4.56 26.87 0.75
N ARG A 86 4.51 25.87 -0.13
CA ARG A 86 3.89 26.00 -1.46
C ARG A 86 2.37 26.07 -1.42
N ILE A 87 1.73 25.38 -0.48
CA ILE A 87 0.27 25.35 -0.34
C ILE A 87 -0.22 26.65 0.32
N PHE A 88 0.39 27.04 1.43
CA PHE A 88 -0.15 28.09 2.30
C PHE A 88 0.57 29.44 2.19
N PHE A 89 1.74 29.50 1.56
CA PHE A 89 2.55 30.73 1.52
C PHE A 89 2.98 31.14 0.10
N ASN A 90 2.62 30.37 -0.93
CA ASN A 90 2.85 30.75 -2.33
C ASN A 90 1.51 31.14 -3.02
N PRO A 91 1.21 32.45 -3.16
CA PRO A 91 -0.07 32.92 -3.68
C PRO A 91 -0.33 32.54 -5.14
N LEU A 92 0.71 32.22 -5.92
CA LEU A 92 0.55 31.74 -7.30
C LEU A 92 -0.15 30.37 -7.36
N ASN A 93 0.00 29.55 -6.31
CA ASN A 93 -0.66 28.25 -6.24
C ASN A 93 -2.10 28.35 -5.76
N TRP A 94 -2.50 29.44 -5.09
CA TRP A 94 -3.85 29.56 -4.53
C TRP A 94 -4.91 29.59 -5.61
N GLY A 95 -4.68 30.29 -6.73
CA GLY A 95 -5.59 30.26 -7.87
C GLY A 95 -5.78 28.86 -8.46
N ARG A 96 -4.74 28.02 -8.40
CA ARG A 96 -4.80 26.62 -8.85
C ARG A 96 -5.55 25.76 -7.83
N ILE A 97 -5.23 25.86 -6.54
CA ILE A 97 -5.83 25.08 -5.44
C ILE A 97 -7.32 25.42 -5.24
N LEU A 98 -7.73 26.66 -5.54
CA LEU A 98 -9.13 27.08 -5.50
C LEU A 98 -9.95 26.55 -6.69
N SER A 99 -9.30 25.91 -7.68
CA SER A 99 -9.99 25.26 -8.79
C SER A 99 -10.75 24.03 -8.30
N PRO A 100 -11.95 23.75 -8.84
CA PRO A 100 -12.65 22.50 -8.54
C PRO A 100 -11.97 21.25 -9.12
N PHE A 101 -10.91 21.42 -9.93
CA PHE A 101 -10.22 20.33 -10.63
C PHE A 101 -8.75 20.14 -10.21
N PHE A 102 -8.27 20.94 -9.25
CA PHE A 102 -6.89 20.88 -8.79
C PHE A 102 -6.84 21.21 -7.29
N ASP A 103 -6.22 20.34 -6.52
CA ASP A 103 -6.18 20.47 -5.06
C ASP A 103 -4.76 20.36 -4.47
N ARG A 104 -4.68 20.31 -3.15
CA ARG A 104 -3.40 20.28 -2.41
C ARG A 104 -2.60 19.01 -2.70
N SER A 105 -3.29 17.90 -2.93
CA SER A 105 -2.67 16.62 -3.28
C SER A 105 -2.25 16.56 -4.74
N ASP A 106 -2.93 17.28 -5.64
CA ASP A 106 -2.42 17.47 -7.00
C ASP A 106 -1.10 18.27 -7.00
N LEU A 107 -1.01 19.32 -6.18
CA LEU A 107 0.23 20.07 -5.98
C LEU A 107 1.34 19.20 -5.36
N ALA A 108 0.98 18.36 -4.38
CA ALA A 108 1.92 17.41 -3.79
C ALA A 108 2.39 16.38 -4.82
N ALA A 109 1.48 15.85 -5.63
CA ALA A 109 1.82 14.93 -6.72
C ALA A 109 2.78 15.58 -7.72
N GLU A 110 2.57 16.84 -8.14
CA GLU A 110 3.50 17.57 -9.01
C GLU A 110 4.89 17.74 -8.38
N TYR A 111 4.93 18.05 -7.09
CA TYR A 111 6.18 18.16 -6.35
C TYR A 111 6.92 16.81 -6.32
N TYR A 112 6.24 15.73 -5.93
CA TYR A 112 6.83 14.40 -5.89
C TYR A 112 7.28 13.94 -7.27
N ASP A 113 6.48 14.20 -8.31
CA ASP A 113 6.80 13.84 -9.69
C ASP A 113 8.09 14.49 -10.16
N LYS A 114 8.30 15.76 -9.79
CA LYS A 114 9.48 16.53 -10.19
C LYS A 114 10.73 16.21 -9.37
N TYR A 115 10.60 16.15 -8.04
CA TYR A 115 11.77 16.12 -7.15
C TYR A 115 12.13 14.72 -6.65
N VAL A 116 11.19 13.77 -6.70
CA VAL A 116 11.40 12.42 -6.16
C VAL A 116 11.34 11.38 -7.27
N PHE A 117 10.30 11.37 -8.10
CA PHE A 117 10.02 10.24 -8.99
C PHE A 117 10.37 10.44 -10.47
N GLU A 118 10.95 11.59 -10.85
CA GLU A 118 11.42 11.89 -12.21
C GLU A 118 10.37 11.61 -13.30
N SER A 119 9.11 11.95 -13.02
CA SER A 119 7.96 11.66 -13.87
C SER A 119 7.70 10.17 -14.15
N GLY A 120 8.21 9.27 -13.33
CA GLY A 120 8.04 7.83 -13.47
C GLY A 120 6.57 7.37 -13.45
N THR A 121 6.28 6.35 -14.26
CA THR A 121 4.97 5.70 -14.36
C THR A 121 5.04 4.25 -13.87
N PHE A 122 3.87 3.64 -13.60
CA PHE A 122 3.83 2.21 -13.30
C PHE A 122 4.30 1.35 -14.49
N GLY A 123 4.20 1.88 -15.72
CA GLY A 123 4.79 1.24 -16.90
C GLY A 123 6.31 1.14 -16.82
N ASP A 124 6.98 2.17 -16.29
CA ASP A 124 8.43 2.18 -16.07
C ASP A 124 8.83 1.17 -14.98
N ILE A 125 8.04 1.08 -13.89
CA ILE A 125 8.22 0.04 -12.85
C ILE A 125 8.15 -1.35 -13.47
N ALA A 126 7.11 -1.62 -14.28
CA ALA A 126 6.92 -2.92 -14.93
C ALA A 126 8.04 -3.25 -15.92
N ALA A 127 8.55 -2.24 -16.66
CA ALA A 127 9.64 -2.42 -17.62
C ALA A 127 10.97 -2.85 -16.95
N ARG A 128 11.21 -2.47 -15.69
CA ARG A 128 12.43 -2.82 -14.93
C ARG A 128 12.52 -4.31 -14.55
N LYS A 129 11.40 -5.04 -14.55
CA LYS A 129 11.34 -6.47 -14.14
C LYS A 129 11.80 -6.74 -12.70
N GLY A 130 11.58 -5.79 -11.78
CA GLY A 130 11.77 -6.00 -10.33
C GLY A 130 10.51 -6.54 -9.64
N PRO A 131 10.43 -6.49 -8.29
CA PRO A 131 9.22 -6.88 -7.58
C PRO A 131 8.00 -6.07 -8.02
N MET A 132 6.84 -6.70 -7.94
CA MET A 132 5.57 -5.99 -8.10
C MET A 132 5.40 -4.99 -6.96
N ILE A 133 5.23 -3.72 -7.30
CA ILE A 133 4.96 -2.66 -6.32
C ILE A 133 3.46 -2.43 -6.23
N ILE A 134 2.92 -2.57 -5.02
CA ILE A 134 1.52 -2.26 -4.72
C ILE A 134 1.50 -1.06 -3.79
N ILE A 135 0.95 0.05 -4.28
CA ILE A 135 0.67 1.23 -3.48
C ILE A 135 -0.80 1.18 -3.09
N ASN A 136 -1.12 1.40 -1.81
CA ASN A 136 -2.49 1.29 -1.31
C ASN A 136 -3.03 2.65 -0.87
N ALA A 137 -4.27 2.94 -1.24
CA ALA A 137 -5.06 4.08 -0.80
C ALA A 137 -6.43 3.62 -0.31
N THR A 138 -7.24 4.54 0.21
CA THR A 138 -8.59 4.25 0.70
C THR A 138 -9.63 5.07 -0.06
N ASP A 139 -10.66 4.43 -0.62
CA ASP A 139 -11.82 5.15 -1.16
C ASP A 139 -12.61 5.80 -0.01
N MET A 140 -12.74 7.12 -0.06
CA MET A 140 -13.36 7.92 0.99
C MET A 140 -14.83 7.59 1.22
N THR A 141 -15.56 7.12 0.19
CA THR A 141 -17.01 6.91 0.29
C THR A 141 -17.34 5.61 1.02
N TYR A 142 -16.64 4.53 0.67
CA TYR A 142 -16.96 3.19 1.17
C TYR A 142 -15.92 2.65 2.16
N GLY A 143 -14.80 3.36 2.39
CA GLY A 143 -13.69 2.87 3.21
C GLY A 143 -12.97 1.66 2.58
N ILE A 144 -13.15 1.44 1.28
CA ILE A 144 -12.60 0.28 0.57
C ILE A 144 -11.14 0.55 0.23
N ARG A 145 -10.26 -0.42 0.48
CA ARG A 145 -8.86 -0.37 0.06
C ARG A 145 -8.77 -0.41 -1.47
N VAL A 146 -8.10 0.57 -2.04
CA VAL A 146 -7.81 0.67 -3.47
C VAL A 146 -6.31 0.49 -3.67
N GLY A 147 -5.91 -0.64 -4.26
CA GLY A 147 -4.54 -0.88 -4.69
C GLY A 147 -4.31 -0.31 -6.09
N PHE A 148 -3.19 0.37 -6.30
CA PHE A 148 -2.74 0.76 -7.64
C PHE A 148 -2.16 -0.48 -8.36
N THR A 149 -3.06 -1.35 -8.83
CA THR A 149 -2.75 -2.57 -9.58
C THR A 149 -3.60 -2.64 -10.86
N GLN A 150 -3.11 -3.34 -11.88
CA GLN A 150 -3.84 -3.44 -13.15
C GLN A 150 -5.22 -4.10 -12.95
N ASP A 151 -5.32 -5.11 -12.07
CA ASP A 151 -6.60 -5.76 -11.73
C ASP A 151 -7.67 -4.76 -11.26
N VAL A 152 -7.27 -3.75 -10.46
CA VAL A 152 -8.20 -2.69 -9.97
C VAL A 152 -8.47 -1.67 -11.07
N PHE A 153 -7.46 -1.30 -11.86
CA PHE A 153 -7.61 -0.34 -12.94
C PHE A 153 -8.47 -0.88 -14.10
N ASP A 154 -8.44 -2.19 -14.34
CA ASP A 154 -9.28 -2.88 -15.31
C ASP A 154 -10.77 -2.77 -14.95
N VAL A 155 -11.12 -2.91 -13.66
CA VAL A 155 -12.50 -2.76 -13.16
C VAL A 155 -13.07 -1.38 -13.49
N ILE A 156 -12.25 -0.33 -13.36
CA ILE A 156 -12.63 1.04 -13.67
C ILE A 156 -12.32 1.44 -15.12
N CYS A 157 -12.00 0.48 -16.00
CA CYS A 157 -11.63 0.69 -17.40
C CYS A 157 -10.54 1.76 -17.60
N SER A 158 -9.49 1.70 -16.79
CA SER A 158 -8.34 2.62 -16.82
C SER A 158 -7.03 1.87 -17.03
N ASP A 159 -5.99 2.58 -17.45
CA ASP A 159 -4.68 2.02 -17.76
C ASP A 159 -3.69 2.42 -16.66
N LEU A 160 -3.28 1.45 -15.82
CA LEU A 160 -2.33 1.73 -14.73
C LEU A 160 -0.96 2.09 -15.29
N MET A 161 -0.55 1.51 -16.43
CA MET A 161 0.80 1.66 -16.97
C MET A 161 1.13 3.13 -17.30
N LYS A 162 0.11 3.93 -17.62
CA LYS A 162 0.23 5.38 -17.88
C LYS A 162 0.10 6.25 -16.62
N PHE A 163 -0.25 5.66 -15.49
CA PHE A 163 -0.49 6.40 -14.26
C PHE A 163 0.84 6.82 -13.63
N ARG A 164 0.93 8.10 -13.20
CA ARG A 164 2.11 8.63 -12.52
C ARG A 164 2.26 8.00 -11.13
N VAL A 165 3.45 7.48 -10.84
CA VAL A 165 3.76 6.89 -9.54
C VAL A 165 3.62 7.93 -8.43
N ALA A 166 4.08 9.16 -8.69
CA ALA A 166 3.94 10.29 -7.78
C ALA A 166 2.50 10.57 -7.35
N ARG A 167 1.53 10.43 -8.27
CA ARG A 167 0.10 10.63 -7.98
C ARG A 167 -0.46 9.49 -7.12
N ALA A 168 0.00 8.26 -7.31
CA ALA A 168 -0.39 7.12 -6.48
C ALA A 168 0.18 7.24 -5.06
N VAL A 169 1.44 7.64 -4.93
CA VAL A 169 2.07 7.93 -3.63
C VAL A 169 1.34 9.08 -2.93
N ALA A 170 1.03 10.17 -3.64
CA ALA A 170 0.26 11.28 -3.08
C ALA A 170 -1.12 10.85 -2.57
N ALA A 171 -1.84 9.99 -3.30
CA ALA A 171 -3.11 9.41 -2.84
C ALA A 171 -2.92 8.57 -1.58
N SER A 172 -1.91 7.70 -1.58
CA SER A 172 -1.57 6.81 -0.46
C SER A 172 -1.15 7.54 0.80
N SER A 173 -0.69 8.80 0.69
CA SER A 173 -0.25 9.65 1.80
C SER A 173 -1.21 10.82 2.09
N ALA A 174 -2.41 10.82 1.50
CA ALA A 174 -3.37 11.93 1.60
C ALA A 174 -4.06 11.97 2.96
N VAL A 175 -3.30 12.28 4.02
CA VAL A 175 -3.84 12.48 5.36
C VAL A 175 -4.72 13.74 5.41
N PRO A 176 -5.87 13.68 6.11
CA PRO A 176 -6.71 14.85 6.32
C PRO A 176 -5.93 16.04 6.90
N LEU A 177 -6.48 17.25 6.74
CA LEU A 177 -5.91 18.55 7.16
C LEU A 177 -4.74 19.06 6.31
N VAL A 178 -3.73 18.24 6.02
CA VAL A 178 -2.57 18.67 5.21
C VAL A 178 -2.87 18.52 3.71
N LEU A 179 -3.46 17.39 3.35
CA LEU A 179 -3.73 17.00 1.97
C LEU A 179 -5.23 16.86 1.71
N THR A 180 -5.59 16.65 0.45
CA THR A 180 -6.96 16.46 -0.03
C THR A 180 -7.10 15.10 -0.72
N PRO A 181 -8.31 14.56 -0.89
CA PRO A 181 -8.45 13.28 -1.58
C PRO A 181 -7.96 13.38 -3.03
N VAL A 182 -7.11 12.47 -3.47
CA VAL A 182 -6.71 12.40 -4.89
C VAL A 182 -7.87 11.82 -5.69
N THR A 183 -8.34 12.57 -6.68
CA THR A 183 -9.45 12.13 -7.54
C THR A 183 -8.93 11.29 -8.70
N VAL A 184 -9.51 10.11 -8.89
CA VAL A 184 -9.31 9.19 -10.02
C VAL A 184 -10.64 9.00 -10.74
N ARG A 185 -10.62 9.00 -12.08
CA ARG A 185 -11.82 8.85 -12.90
C ARG A 185 -12.17 7.37 -13.08
N ASN A 186 -13.44 7.05 -12.94
CA ASN A 186 -13.99 5.76 -13.27
C ASN A 186 -14.57 5.78 -14.68
N TYR A 187 -14.11 4.86 -15.52
CA TYR A 187 -14.57 4.68 -16.89
C TYR A 187 -15.31 3.34 -17.09
N ALA A 188 -15.68 2.64 -16.02
CA ALA A 188 -16.38 1.36 -16.08
C ALA A 188 -17.57 1.40 -17.06
N GLY A 189 -17.72 0.34 -17.86
CA GLY A 189 -18.69 0.27 -18.95
C GLY A 189 -18.25 0.92 -20.26
N LYS A 190 -17.06 1.55 -20.32
CA LYS A 190 -16.45 2.05 -21.58
C LYS A 190 -15.42 1.10 -22.19
N CYS A 191 -15.16 -0.04 -21.56
CA CYS A 191 -14.27 -1.08 -22.05
C CYS A 191 -14.96 -2.46 -21.98
N ASN A 192 -14.36 -3.47 -22.61
CA ASN A 192 -14.88 -4.84 -22.61
C ASN A 192 -14.48 -5.64 -21.34
N TYR A 193 -14.40 -4.97 -20.18
CA TYR A 193 -14.11 -5.65 -18.93
C TYR A 193 -15.24 -6.64 -18.62
N ARG A 194 -14.86 -7.87 -18.29
CA ARG A 194 -15.77 -8.91 -17.85
C ARG A 194 -15.35 -9.37 -16.47
N ILE A 195 -16.31 -9.39 -15.56
CA ILE A 195 -16.11 -9.96 -14.24
C ILE A 195 -15.60 -11.40 -14.41
N PRO A 196 -14.44 -11.78 -13.81
CA PRO A 196 -13.91 -13.13 -13.89
C PRO A 196 -14.94 -14.17 -13.46
N GLU A 197 -14.96 -15.33 -14.11
CA GLU A 197 -15.94 -16.40 -13.84
C GLU A 197 -15.97 -16.84 -12.36
N VAL A 198 -14.78 -16.90 -11.73
CA VAL A 198 -14.64 -17.15 -10.29
C VAL A 198 -15.40 -16.14 -9.44
N LEU A 199 -15.46 -14.88 -9.86
CA LEU A 199 -16.22 -13.86 -9.14
C LEU A 199 -17.72 -13.95 -9.47
N GLN A 200 -18.08 -14.33 -10.69
CA GLN A 200 -19.48 -14.58 -11.04
C GLN A 200 -20.07 -15.76 -10.25
N SER A 201 -19.29 -16.82 -10.00
CA SER A 201 -19.73 -17.93 -9.17
C SER A 201 -19.87 -17.51 -7.71
N VAL A 202 -19.00 -16.64 -7.18
CA VAL A 202 -19.19 -16.03 -5.84
C VAL A 202 -20.52 -15.28 -5.73
N PHE A 203 -20.96 -14.58 -6.77
CA PHE A 203 -22.27 -13.91 -6.73
C PHE A 203 -23.47 -14.83 -6.94
N LYS A 204 -23.27 -16.07 -7.43
CA LYS A 204 -24.35 -17.00 -7.81
C LYS A 204 -24.50 -18.20 -6.87
N GLU A 205 -23.39 -18.68 -6.30
CA GLU A 205 -23.33 -19.92 -5.53
C GLU A 205 -23.20 -19.61 -4.04
N GLY A 206 -24.14 -20.10 -3.22
CA GLY A 206 -24.19 -19.82 -1.77
C GLY A 206 -23.14 -20.53 -0.89
N ASN A 207 -22.08 -21.10 -1.48
CA ASN A 207 -20.99 -21.79 -0.76
C ASN A 207 -19.74 -20.90 -0.66
N ILE A 208 -19.91 -19.69 -0.17
CA ILE A 208 -18.84 -18.70 0.01
C ILE A 208 -18.70 -18.31 1.47
N THR A 209 -17.48 -17.99 1.90
CA THR A 209 -17.28 -17.41 3.22
C THR A 209 -17.82 -15.98 3.24
N GLU A 210 -18.28 -15.51 4.41
CA GLU A 210 -18.74 -14.12 4.57
C GLU A 210 -17.69 -13.10 4.11
N ARG A 211 -16.39 -13.40 4.33
CA ARG A 211 -15.28 -12.55 3.89
C ARG A 211 -15.16 -12.48 2.37
N GLN A 212 -15.33 -13.60 1.67
CA GLN A 212 -15.33 -13.61 0.20
C GLN A 212 -16.51 -12.82 -0.37
N PHE A 213 -17.69 -13.00 0.20
CA PHE A 213 -18.87 -12.23 -0.18
C PHE A 213 -18.65 -10.72 0.03
N TYR A 214 -18.13 -10.33 1.20
CA TYR A 214 -17.80 -8.96 1.53
C TYR A 214 -16.81 -8.34 0.52
N LEU A 215 -15.72 -9.06 0.18
CA LEU A 215 -14.74 -8.59 -0.81
C LEU A 215 -15.32 -8.49 -2.22
N ALA A 216 -16.17 -9.43 -2.62
CA ALA A 216 -16.87 -9.38 -3.90
C ALA A 216 -17.80 -8.17 -3.98
N ASN A 217 -18.60 -7.95 -2.93
CA ASN A 217 -19.52 -6.82 -2.86
C ASN A 217 -18.79 -5.46 -2.89
N ASN A 218 -17.57 -5.39 -2.35
CA ASN A 218 -16.73 -4.19 -2.45
C ASN A 218 -16.34 -3.82 -3.89
N MET A 219 -16.46 -4.73 -4.87
CA MET A 219 -16.20 -4.40 -6.28
C MET A 219 -17.40 -3.75 -6.97
N GLU A 220 -18.62 -4.03 -6.51
CA GLU A 220 -19.87 -3.60 -7.15
C GLU A 220 -19.93 -2.08 -7.42
N PRO A 221 -19.58 -1.20 -6.46
CA PRO A 221 -19.69 0.25 -6.68
C PRO A 221 -18.81 0.76 -7.84
N TYR A 222 -17.74 0.04 -8.18
CA TYR A 222 -16.77 0.48 -9.20
C TYR A 222 -17.16 0.04 -10.62
N LEU A 223 -18.11 -0.89 -10.76
CA LEU A 223 -18.52 -1.43 -12.07
C LEU A 223 -19.49 -0.51 -12.83
N ASP A 224 -20.05 0.51 -12.18
CA ASP A 224 -20.99 1.45 -12.78
C ASP A 224 -20.46 2.90 -12.69
N SER A 225 -19.83 3.37 -13.78
CA SER A 225 -19.33 4.75 -13.86
C SER A 225 -20.42 5.82 -13.90
N LYS A 226 -21.69 5.46 -14.14
CA LYS A 226 -22.81 6.42 -14.04
C LYS A 226 -23.16 6.71 -12.59
N LYS A 227 -23.07 5.70 -11.72
CA LYS A 227 -23.31 5.85 -10.27
C LYS A 227 -22.08 6.34 -9.51
N LYS A 228 -20.90 5.84 -9.86
CA LYS A 228 -19.62 6.23 -9.24
C LYS A 228 -18.62 6.67 -10.32
N PRO A 229 -18.76 7.90 -10.87
CA PRO A 229 -17.86 8.42 -11.90
C PRO A 229 -16.45 8.76 -11.41
N TYR A 230 -16.29 8.94 -10.09
CA TYR A 230 -15.01 9.32 -9.47
C TYR A 230 -14.74 8.50 -8.22
N LEU A 231 -13.45 8.22 -8.01
CA LEU A 231 -12.90 7.70 -6.77
C LEU A 231 -12.16 8.85 -6.09
N HIS A 232 -12.46 9.09 -4.82
CA HIS A 232 -11.76 10.08 -4.01
C HIS A 232 -10.90 9.32 -3.01
N LEU A 233 -9.59 9.32 -3.24
CA LEU A 233 -8.65 8.47 -2.54
C LEU A 233 -7.94 9.22 -1.42
N LEU A 234 -8.03 8.67 -0.21
CA LEU A 234 -7.34 9.10 1.00
C LEU A 234 -6.13 8.22 1.30
N ASP A 235 -5.37 8.61 2.32
CA ASP A 235 -4.29 7.80 2.88
C ASP A 235 -4.71 6.34 3.09
N GLY A 236 -3.89 5.40 2.60
CA GLY A 236 -4.19 3.97 2.66
C GLY A 236 -4.23 3.39 4.06
N GLY A 237 -3.63 4.10 5.03
CA GLY A 237 -3.59 3.75 6.44
C GLY A 237 -4.98 3.49 7.01
N ILE A 238 -5.97 4.28 6.58
CA ILE A 238 -7.35 4.21 7.05
C ILE A 238 -7.94 2.81 6.84
N SER A 239 -7.63 2.14 5.72
CA SER A 239 -8.18 0.81 5.41
C SER A 239 -7.24 -0.36 5.70
N ASP A 240 -5.92 -0.12 5.62
CA ASP A 240 -4.88 -1.16 5.74
C ASP A 240 -3.49 -0.52 5.91
N ASN A 241 -3.15 -0.05 7.10
CA ASN A 241 -1.86 0.61 7.33
C ASN A 241 -0.64 -0.30 7.15
N LEU A 242 -0.78 -1.63 7.27
CA LEU A 242 0.32 -2.57 7.07
C LEU A 242 0.53 -2.96 5.60
N GLY A 243 -0.39 -2.60 4.70
CA GLY A 243 -0.39 -3.02 3.30
C GLY A 243 -0.59 -4.52 3.10
N LEU A 244 -0.94 -5.26 4.16
CA LEU A 244 -1.05 -6.72 4.15
C LEU A 244 -2.35 -7.19 3.51
N ARG A 245 -3.45 -6.44 3.68
CA ARG A 245 -4.75 -6.80 3.11
C ARG A 245 -4.73 -6.82 1.60
N ALA A 246 -3.83 -6.06 0.96
CA ALA A 246 -3.59 -6.17 -0.48
C ALA A 246 -3.27 -7.59 -0.95
N ILE A 247 -2.50 -8.32 -0.16
CA ILE A 247 -2.09 -9.69 -0.45
C ILE A 247 -3.13 -10.68 0.09
N LEU A 248 -3.56 -10.51 1.35
CA LEU A 248 -4.53 -11.40 2.01
C LEU A 248 -5.86 -11.44 1.26
N ASP A 249 -6.40 -10.28 0.88
CA ASP A 249 -7.70 -10.23 0.21
C ASP A 249 -7.63 -10.93 -1.15
N ARG A 250 -6.52 -10.82 -1.90
CA ARG A 250 -6.31 -11.56 -3.15
C ARG A 250 -6.31 -13.08 -2.93
N ILE A 251 -5.70 -13.53 -1.84
CA ILE A 251 -5.65 -14.96 -1.49
C ILE A 251 -7.02 -15.47 -1.07
N VAL A 252 -7.70 -14.76 -0.15
CA VAL A 252 -9.05 -15.08 0.31
C VAL A 252 -10.03 -15.12 -0.86
N PHE A 253 -9.94 -14.15 -1.77
CA PHE A 253 -10.79 -14.09 -2.95
C PHE A 253 -10.63 -15.31 -3.87
N ARG A 254 -9.44 -15.91 -3.94
CA ARG A 254 -9.18 -17.18 -4.66
C ARG A 254 -9.38 -18.43 -3.78
N GLY A 255 -9.79 -18.26 -2.53
CA GLY A 255 -10.15 -19.31 -1.58
C GLY A 255 -8.99 -19.84 -0.74
N ASP A 256 -7.85 -20.16 -1.35
CA ASP A 256 -6.64 -20.59 -0.64
C ASP A 256 -5.38 -20.11 -1.38
N PHE A 257 -4.28 -19.95 -0.66
CA PHE A 257 -3.00 -19.52 -1.21
C PHE A 257 -2.53 -20.40 -2.37
N TRP A 258 -2.62 -21.73 -2.23
CA TRP A 258 -2.15 -22.66 -3.25
C TRP A 258 -3.01 -22.61 -4.52
N LYS A 259 -4.32 -22.37 -4.35
CA LYS A 259 -5.21 -22.09 -5.50
C LYS A 259 -4.85 -20.76 -6.17
N SER A 260 -4.38 -19.77 -5.39
CA SER A 260 -4.05 -18.45 -5.91
C SER A 260 -2.83 -18.45 -6.84
N ILE A 261 -1.86 -19.33 -6.60
CA ILE A 261 -0.61 -19.44 -7.37
C ILE A 261 -0.65 -20.52 -8.47
N LYS A 262 -1.70 -21.35 -8.50
CA LYS A 262 -1.87 -22.39 -9.53
C LYS A 262 -1.95 -21.77 -10.93
N GLY A 263 -1.22 -22.32 -11.91
CA GLY A 263 -1.15 -21.80 -13.28
C GLY A 263 -0.35 -20.49 -13.43
N THR A 264 0.33 -20.05 -12.37
CA THR A 264 1.30 -18.94 -12.42
C THR A 264 2.72 -19.47 -12.42
N HIS A 265 3.70 -18.60 -12.70
CA HIS A 265 5.12 -18.97 -12.61
C HIS A 265 5.58 -19.34 -11.18
N HIS A 266 4.72 -19.15 -10.17
CA HIS A 266 4.93 -19.55 -8.79
C HIS A 266 4.24 -20.88 -8.40
N GLU A 267 3.67 -21.64 -9.34
CA GLU A 267 2.92 -22.88 -9.03
C GLU A 267 3.77 -23.92 -8.26
N ASN A 268 5.09 -23.94 -8.50
CA ASN A 268 6.03 -24.84 -7.83
C ASN A 268 6.68 -24.23 -6.57
N VAL A 269 6.13 -23.16 -6.01
CA VAL A 269 6.66 -22.57 -4.77
C VAL A 269 6.32 -23.46 -3.59
N HIS A 270 7.33 -23.79 -2.78
CA HIS A 270 7.16 -24.55 -1.54
C HIS A 270 7.48 -23.75 -0.26
N LYS A 271 8.01 -22.52 -0.41
CA LYS A 271 8.37 -21.63 0.70
C LYS A 271 7.79 -20.25 0.45
N VAL A 272 7.00 -19.77 1.40
CA VAL A 272 6.36 -18.46 1.38
C VAL A 272 6.86 -17.67 2.58
N VAL A 273 7.34 -16.46 2.35
CA VAL A 273 7.87 -15.58 3.40
C VAL A 273 7.09 -14.27 3.38
N PHE A 274 6.61 -13.85 4.54
CA PHE A 274 6.04 -12.52 4.75
C PHE A 274 6.98 -11.74 5.67
N LEU A 275 7.55 -10.66 5.17
CA LEU A 275 8.30 -9.68 5.95
C LEU A 275 7.43 -8.43 6.12
N VAL A 276 6.91 -8.24 7.32
CA VAL A 276 6.01 -7.13 7.66
C VAL A 276 6.80 -6.07 8.41
N VAL A 277 6.98 -4.89 7.81
CA VAL A 277 7.68 -3.77 8.42
C VAL A 277 6.65 -2.77 8.94
N ASN A 278 6.47 -2.74 10.25
CA ASN A 278 5.54 -1.85 10.94
C ASN A 278 6.28 -0.70 11.63
N ALA A 279 5.99 0.53 11.22
CA ALA A 279 6.54 1.77 11.78
C ALA A 279 5.60 2.45 12.80
N GLU A 280 4.59 1.72 13.28
CA GLU A 280 3.66 2.15 14.31
C GLU A 280 4.38 2.59 15.59
N THR A 281 3.84 3.65 16.22
CA THR A 281 4.37 4.24 17.44
C THR A 281 3.62 3.79 18.68
N GLN A 282 4.21 4.02 19.83
CA GLN A 282 3.47 3.92 21.09
C GLN A 282 2.42 5.05 21.17
N PRO A 283 1.27 4.81 21.82
CA PRO A 283 0.28 5.84 22.09
C PRO A 283 0.89 7.04 22.81
N ASP A 284 0.58 8.25 22.34
CA ASP A 284 0.99 9.48 23.01
C ASP A 284 0.03 9.80 24.17
N SER A 285 0.52 9.65 25.40
CA SER A 285 -0.25 9.94 26.62
C SER A 285 -0.25 11.43 27.00
N PHE A 286 0.23 12.33 26.14
CA PHE A 286 0.27 13.76 26.42
C PHE A 286 -1.09 14.30 26.88
N TRP A 287 -2.16 13.92 26.18
CA TRP A 287 -3.52 14.40 26.47
C TRP A 287 -4.09 13.87 27.79
N ASP A 288 -3.56 12.78 28.34
CA ASP A 288 -3.98 12.26 29.64
C ASP A 288 -3.54 13.17 30.80
N GLY A 289 -2.52 14.00 30.57
CA GLY A 289 -1.96 14.93 31.56
C GLY A 289 -2.47 16.37 31.46
N VAL A 290 -3.40 16.66 30.55
CA VAL A 290 -3.85 18.02 30.23
C VAL A 290 -5.34 18.17 30.52
N GLU A 291 -5.70 19.11 31.41
CA GLU A 291 -7.11 19.40 31.75
C GLU A 291 -7.87 20.07 30.59
N SER A 292 -7.18 20.87 29.77
CA SER A 292 -7.82 21.57 28.65
C SER A 292 -8.22 20.60 27.54
N PRO A 293 -9.41 20.79 26.92
CA PRO A 293 -9.86 19.91 25.85
C PRO A 293 -8.87 19.91 24.67
N PRO A 294 -8.60 18.76 24.04
CA PRO A 294 -7.73 18.68 22.87
C PRO A 294 -8.23 19.56 21.72
N VAL A 295 -7.28 20.14 20.98
CA VAL A 295 -7.61 20.91 19.76
C VAL A 295 -8.20 20.01 18.69
N PHE A 296 -8.99 20.58 17.77
CA PHE A 296 -9.68 19.82 16.72
C PHE A 296 -8.74 18.93 15.88
N ALA A 297 -7.55 19.42 15.55
CA ALA A 297 -6.55 18.65 14.82
C ALA A 297 -6.07 17.41 15.60
N ALA A 298 -5.87 17.55 16.91
CA ALA A 298 -5.46 16.44 17.77
C ALA A 298 -6.57 15.40 17.91
N MET A 299 -7.83 15.82 18.02
CA MET A 299 -8.97 14.89 18.03
C MET A 299 -9.07 14.07 16.73
N LEU A 300 -8.95 14.74 15.58
CA LEU A 300 -8.97 14.06 14.28
C LEU A 300 -7.81 13.06 14.13
N ASP A 301 -6.61 13.45 14.54
CA ASP A 301 -5.45 12.58 14.54
C ASP A 301 -5.66 11.35 15.43
N SER A 302 -6.15 11.54 16.66
CA SER A 302 -6.45 10.43 17.57
C SER A 302 -7.50 9.48 17.00
N TYR A 303 -8.58 9.97 16.40
CA TYR A 303 -9.59 9.10 15.79
C TYR A 303 -9.01 8.25 14.64
N ALA A 304 -8.15 8.85 13.80
CA ALA A 304 -7.49 8.15 12.71
C ALA A 304 -6.50 7.11 13.25
N SER A 305 -5.62 7.50 14.18
CA SER A 305 -4.60 6.63 14.78
C SER A 305 -5.22 5.43 15.49
N ILE A 306 -6.25 5.63 16.32
CA ILE A 306 -6.94 4.53 17.02
C ILE A 306 -7.54 3.52 16.05
N ALA A 307 -8.16 3.99 14.96
CA ALA A 307 -8.72 3.10 13.95
C ALA A 307 -7.62 2.29 13.26
N ILE A 308 -6.52 2.95 12.89
CA ILE A 308 -5.35 2.33 12.25
C ILE A 308 -4.74 1.25 13.14
N GLU A 309 -4.42 1.58 14.40
CA GLU A 309 -3.79 0.66 15.36
C GLU A 309 -4.65 -0.60 15.59
N ARG A 310 -5.96 -0.41 15.78
CA ARG A 310 -6.89 -1.54 15.92
C ARG A 310 -6.92 -2.42 14.67
N TYR A 311 -6.94 -1.83 13.47
CA TYR A 311 -6.89 -2.61 12.23
C TYR A 311 -5.56 -3.33 12.02
N ASN A 312 -4.44 -2.79 12.49
CA ASN A 312 -3.14 -3.46 12.42
C ASN A 312 -3.14 -4.77 13.22
N VAL A 313 -3.66 -4.73 14.45
CA VAL A 313 -3.80 -5.92 15.30
C VAL A 313 -4.64 -6.99 14.61
N GLU A 314 -5.83 -6.63 14.12
CA GLU A 314 -6.72 -7.55 13.42
C GLU A 314 -6.10 -8.12 12.14
N THR A 315 -5.38 -7.29 11.37
CA THR A 315 -4.74 -7.72 10.12
C THR A 315 -3.58 -8.69 10.37
N LEU A 316 -2.79 -8.47 11.42
CA LEU A 316 -1.73 -9.40 11.83
C LEU A 316 -2.29 -10.71 12.37
N ALA A 317 -3.37 -10.65 13.16
CA ALA A 317 -4.06 -11.84 13.63
C ALA A 317 -4.56 -12.69 12.45
N LEU A 318 -5.25 -12.05 11.49
CA LEU A 318 -5.73 -12.70 10.27
C LEU A 318 -4.60 -13.34 9.45
N LEU A 319 -3.45 -12.66 9.31
CA LEU A 319 -2.28 -13.23 8.62
C LEU A 319 -1.80 -14.50 9.33
N LYS A 320 -1.63 -14.46 10.66
CA LYS A 320 -1.16 -15.61 11.45
C LYS A 320 -2.11 -16.80 11.34
N GLU A 321 -3.41 -16.56 11.46
CA GLU A 321 -4.44 -17.58 11.30
C GLU A 321 -4.43 -18.17 9.89
N SER A 322 -4.33 -17.32 8.87
CA SER A 322 -4.30 -17.73 7.46
C SER A 322 -3.06 -18.58 7.14
N LEU A 323 -1.87 -18.15 7.58
CA LEU A 323 -0.63 -18.91 7.42
C LEU A 323 -0.73 -20.31 8.06
N SER A 324 -1.32 -20.38 9.25
CA SER A 324 -1.54 -21.65 9.96
C SER A 324 -2.51 -22.56 9.21
N GLY A 325 -3.51 -22.00 8.53
CA GLY A 325 -4.40 -22.72 7.61
C GLY A 325 -3.65 -23.25 6.37
N TRP A 326 -2.92 -22.38 5.68
CA TRP A 326 -2.22 -22.73 4.42
C TRP A 326 -1.11 -23.76 4.62
N ALA A 327 -0.39 -23.68 5.75
CA ALA A 327 0.68 -24.62 6.08
C ALA A 327 0.13 -26.01 6.42
N ARG A 328 -1.05 -26.11 7.06
CA ARG A 328 -1.73 -27.40 7.29
C ARG A 328 -2.19 -28.05 5.99
N HIS A 329 -2.76 -27.28 5.06
CA HIS A 329 -3.16 -27.80 3.74
C HIS A 329 -1.99 -28.38 2.93
N ASN A 330 -0.75 -27.92 3.15
CA ASN A 330 0.45 -28.41 2.47
C ASN A 330 1.33 -29.34 3.33
N GLY A 331 0.85 -29.77 4.51
CA GLY A 331 1.60 -30.65 5.42
C GLY A 331 2.91 -30.07 5.99
N ALA A 332 3.09 -28.75 5.99
CA ALA A 332 4.39 -28.08 6.12
C ALA A 332 4.72 -27.50 7.51
N LEU A 333 3.86 -27.64 8.53
CA LEU A 333 4.14 -27.02 9.85
C LEU A 333 5.28 -27.73 10.60
N LYS A 334 6.45 -27.08 10.62
CA LYS A 334 7.37 -27.07 11.77
C LYS A 334 7.36 -25.65 12.32
N GLU A 335 6.70 -25.42 13.45
CA GLU A 335 6.69 -24.11 14.10
C GLU A 335 8.11 -23.73 14.54
N HIS A 336 8.64 -22.65 13.98
CA HIS A 336 9.77 -21.92 14.54
C HIS A 336 9.31 -20.52 14.86
N TYR A 337 8.74 -20.36 16.06
CA TYR A 337 8.63 -19.04 16.67
C TYR A 337 10.03 -18.63 17.10
N PRO A 338 10.57 -17.48 16.66
CA PRO A 338 11.65 -16.87 17.40
C PRO A 338 11.14 -16.59 18.82
N LYS A 339 11.65 -17.36 19.78
CA LYS A 339 11.50 -17.06 21.21
C LYS A 339 12.30 -15.78 21.44
N ASN A 340 11.59 -14.66 21.45
CA ASN A 340 11.93 -13.33 21.96
C ASN A 340 11.66 -12.25 20.91
N PRO A 341 10.77 -11.27 21.17
CA PRO A 341 10.86 -10.00 20.47
C PRO A 341 12.24 -9.41 20.77
N VAL A 342 12.97 -9.01 19.73
CA VAL A 342 14.14 -8.16 19.88
C VAL A 342 13.67 -6.91 20.62
N PRO A 343 14.19 -6.60 21.82
CA PRO A 343 13.83 -5.37 22.50
C PRO A 343 14.20 -4.21 21.57
N ALA A 344 13.25 -3.31 21.33
CA ALA A 344 13.57 -2.01 20.76
C ALA A 344 14.72 -1.43 21.59
N ALA A 345 15.87 -1.22 20.96
CA ALA A 345 16.93 -0.45 21.57
C ALA A 345 16.39 0.96 21.82
N ILE A 346 16.57 1.40 23.07
CA ILE A 346 16.08 2.66 23.67
C ILE A 346 16.54 3.88 22.86
#